data_AF-A0A932GCQ7-F1
#
_entry.id   AF-A0A932GCQ7-F1
#
_cell.length_a   1.000
_cell.length_b   1.000
_cell.length_c   1.000
_cell.angle_alpha   90.00
_cell.angle_beta   90.00
_cell.angle_gamma   90.00
#
_symmetry.space_group_name_H-M   'P 1'
#
loop_
_entity.id
_entity.type
_entity.pdbx_description
1 polymer ?
#
loop_
_entity_poly.entity_id
_entity_poly.type
_entity_poly.pdbx_seq_one_letter_code
_entity_poly.pdbx_strand_id
1 'polypeptide(L)'
;MLLDSIIPALPTSTTETLIYIVGGLGALLLAYGVFLEQERRQDLVRFVGAFGLLVYALFIDNKLFIISMGGLAIASLVEFVEIYLGLHKHSPEDLKRYKEMK
;
A
#
# COMPACT_ATOMS: atom_id res chain seq x y z
N MET A 1 10.47 28.34 19.40
CA MET A 1 9.39 28.74 18.48
C MET A 1 9.60 28.26 17.04
N LEU A 2 10.75 28.47 16.37
CA LEU A 2 11.00 27.87 15.04
C LEU A 2 11.43 26.39 15.10
N LEU A 3 12.10 25.98 16.17
CA LEU A 3 12.59 24.60 16.36
C LEU A 3 11.52 23.65 16.93
N ASP A 4 10.53 24.19 17.66
CA ASP A 4 9.42 23.39 18.22
C ASP A 4 8.50 22.83 17.12
N SER A 5 8.52 23.42 15.93
CA SER A 5 7.76 22.98 14.75
C SER A 5 8.45 21.87 13.95
N ILE A 6 9.71 21.56 14.26
CA ILE A 6 10.49 20.54 13.54
C ILE A 6 10.45 19.20 14.29
N ILE A 7 10.18 19.23 15.59
CA ILE A 7 10.05 18.01 16.39
C ILE A 7 8.65 17.44 16.14
N PRO A 8 8.51 16.32 15.41
CA PRO A 8 7.21 15.69 15.27
C PRO A 8 6.70 15.28 16.64
N ALA A 9 5.39 15.40 16.85
CA ALA A 9 4.75 14.94 18.07
C ALA A 9 5.10 13.46 18.26
N LEU A 10 5.85 13.16 19.32
CA LEU A 10 6.19 11.78 19.64
C LEU A 10 4.96 11.08 20.21
N PRO A 11 4.73 9.82 19.82
CA PRO A 11 3.61 9.05 20.34
C PRO A 11 3.73 8.94 21.86
N THR A 12 2.63 9.24 22.55
CA THR A 12 2.59 9.29 24.02
C THR A 12 2.03 8.00 24.63
N SER A 13 1.40 7.17 23.80
CA SER A 13 0.82 5.87 24.19
C SER A 13 1.37 4.72 23.36
N THR A 14 1.31 3.51 23.92
CA THR A 14 1.68 2.28 23.21
C THR A 14 0.82 2.07 21.97
N THR A 15 -0.49 2.33 22.06
CA THR A 15 -1.42 2.21 20.92
C THR A 15 -1.02 3.15 19.79
N GLU A 16 -0.75 4.41 20.11
CA GLU A 16 -0.29 5.39 19.13
C GLU A 16 1.02 4.93 18.48
N THR A 17 1.98 4.48 19.29
CA THR A 17 3.27 3.95 18.80
C THR A 17 3.07 2.81 17.79
N LEU A 18 2.18 1.86 18.10
CA LEU A 18 1.87 0.75 17.20
C LEU A 18 1.24 1.23 15.88
N ILE A 19 0.36 2.23 15.92
CA ILE A 19 -0.25 2.80 14.72
C ILE A 19 0.79 3.50 13.84
N TYR A 20 1.72 4.25 14.43
CA TYR A 20 2.83 4.87 13.70
C TYR A 20 3.75 3.80 13.08
N ILE A 21 4.03 2.71 13.79
CA ILE A 21 4.82 1.58 13.25
C ILE A 21 4.08 0.92 12.08
N VAL A 22 2.78 0.65 12.22
CA VAL A 22 1.95 0.07 11.15
C VAL A 22 1.92 0.98 9.93
N GLY A 23 1.75 2.29 10.12
CA GLY A 23 1.82 3.28 9.04
C GLY A 23 3.19 3.32 8.37
N GLY A 24 4.28 3.31 9.15
CA GLY A 24 5.65 3.29 8.64
C GLY A 24 5.96 2.04 7.83
N LEU A 25 5.60 0.85 8.34
CA LEU A 25 5.71 -0.41 7.60
C LEU A 25 4.82 -0.39 6.35
N GLY A 26 3.62 0.20 6.43
CA GLY A 26 2.74 0.39 5.29
C GLY A 26 3.39 1.20 4.17
N ALA A 27 4.04 2.33 4.51
CA ALA A 27 4.80 3.15 3.56
C ALA A 27 5.94 2.37 2.90
N LEU A 28 6.71 1.61 3.69
CA LEU A 28 7.80 0.78 3.17
C LEU A 28 7.29 -0.30 2.21
N LEU A 29 6.19 -0.98 2.55
CA LEU A 29 5.57 -1.97 1.67
C LEU A 29 5.05 -1.34 0.38
N LEU A 30 4.42 -0.17 0.46
CA LEU A 30 3.90 0.52 -0.72
C LEU A 30 5.03 0.93 -1.68
N ALA A 31 6.13 1.47 -1.13
CA ALA A 31 7.33 1.79 -1.88
C ALA A 31 7.99 0.54 -2.48
N TYR A 32 8.10 -0.54 -1.70
CA TYR A 32 8.60 -1.83 -2.17
C TYR A 32 7.75 -2.39 -3.33
N GLY A 33 6.43 -2.22 -3.26
CA GLY A 33 5.48 -2.60 -4.32
C GLY A 33 5.67 -1.87 -5.65
N VAL A 34 6.52 -0.84 -5.74
CA VAL A 34 6.92 -0.22 -7.02
C VAL A 34 7.95 -1.07 -7.76
N PHE A 35 8.77 -1.84 -7.03
CA PHE A 35 9.89 -2.62 -7.58
C PHE A 35 9.53 -4.09 -7.81
N LEU A 36 8.32 -4.52 -7.45
CA LEU A 36 7.86 -5.88 -7.70
C LEU A 36 7.44 -6.02 -9.17
N GLU A 37 8.04 -6.98 -9.88
CA GLU A 37 7.72 -7.27 -11.29
C GLU A 37 6.61 -8.31 -11.48
N GLN A 38 6.27 -9.05 -10.42
CA GLN A 38 5.24 -10.07 -10.46
C GLN A 38 3.90 -9.45 -10.01
N GLU A 39 3.00 -9.21 -10.97
CA GLU A 39 1.69 -8.56 -10.78
C GLU A 39 0.95 -9.07 -9.54
N ARG A 40 0.75 -10.39 -9.42
CA ARG A 40 0.06 -10.97 -8.26
C ARG A 40 0.70 -10.64 -6.90
N ARG A 41 2.04 -10.55 -6.85
CA ARG A 41 2.76 -10.22 -5.60
C ARG A 41 2.72 -8.70 -5.35
N GLN A 42 2.80 -7.93 -6.42
CA GLN A 42 2.73 -6.48 -6.41
C GLN A 42 1.39 -5.98 -5.86
N ASP A 43 0.27 -6.54 -6.32
CA ASP A 43 -1.06 -6.08 -5.88
C ASP A 43 -1.34 -6.44 -4.43
N LEU A 44 -0.95 -7.64 -3.99
CA LEU A 44 -1.07 -8.02 -2.59
C LEU A 44 -0.23 -7.12 -1.67
N VAL A 45 1.01 -6.81 -2.07
CA VAL A 45 1.90 -5.94 -1.30
C VAL A 45 1.38 -4.50 -1.26
N ARG A 46 0.87 -3.99 -2.39
CA ARG A 46 0.22 -2.67 -2.46
C ARG A 46 -1.03 -2.60 -1.60
N PHE A 47 -1.85 -3.65 -1.59
CA PHE A 47 -3.01 -3.74 -0.70
C PHE A 47 -2.61 -3.67 0.77
N VAL A 48 -1.67 -4.51 1.22
CA VAL A 48 -1.22 -4.52 2.62
C VAL A 48 -0.58 -3.20 3.00
N GLY A 49 0.26 -2.62 2.12
CA GLY A 49 0.86 -1.31 2.33
C GLY A 49 -0.17 -0.19 2.46
N ALA A 50 -1.14 -0.16 1.55
CA ALA A 50 -2.19 0.85 1.50
C ALA A 50 -3.13 0.70 2.71
N PHE A 51 -3.44 -0.52 3.13
CA PHE A 51 -4.25 -0.78 4.31
C PHE A 51 -3.53 -0.35 5.60
N GLY A 52 -2.23 -0.59 5.72
CA GLY A 52 -1.42 -0.09 6.84
C GLY A 52 -1.43 1.44 6.93
N LEU A 53 -1.29 2.13 5.79
CA LEU A 53 -1.41 3.59 5.72
C LEU A 53 -2.85 4.08 5.94
N LEU A 54 -3.87 3.32 5.56
CA LEU A 54 -5.27 3.64 5.83
C LEU A 54 -5.56 3.63 7.33
N VAL A 55 -5.04 2.65 8.08
CA VAL A 55 -5.16 2.60 9.54
C VAL A 55 -4.55 3.86 10.16
N TYR A 56 -3.36 4.26 9.70
CA TYR A 56 -2.73 5.50 10.14
C TYR A 56 -3.54 6.75 9.74
N ALA A 57 -4.07 6.79 8.52
CA ALA A 57 -4.89 7.90 8.01
C ALA A 57 -6.18 8.10 8.83
N LEU A 58 -6.82 7.00 9.24
CA LEU A 58 -7.98 7.00 10.13
C LEU A 58 -7.61 7.53 11.52
N PHE A 59 -6.43 7.15 12.04
CA PHE A 59 -5.97 7.61 13.34
C PHE A 59 -5.71 9.12 13.40
N ILE A 60 -5.13 9.69 12.34
CA ILE A 60 -4.89 11.14 12.25
C ILE A 60 -6.09 11.95 11.71
N ASP A 61 -7.24 11.29 11.51
CA ASP A 61 -8.49 11.85 10.95
C ASP A 61 -8.30 12.65 9.64
N ASN A 62 -7.39 12.19 8.77
CA ASN A 62 -7.12 12.87 7.50
C ASN A 62 -8.00 12.32 6.38
N LYS A 63 -9.13 12.98 6.11
CA LYS A 63 -10.13 12.57 5.11
C LYS A 63 -9.55 12.33 3.71
N LEU A 64 -8.67 13.21 3.23
CA LEU A 64 -8.07 13.06 1.91
C LEU A 64 -7.22 11.80 1.87
N PHE A 65 -6.40 11.59 2.90
CA PHE A 65 -5.53 10.43 2.97
C PHE A 65 -6.30 9.12 3.14
N ILE A 66 -7.39 9.14 3.90
CA ILE A 66 -8.34 8.01 4.04
C ILE A 66 -8.91 7.63 2.68
N ILE A 67 -9.40 8.60 1.90
CA ILE A 67 -9.96 8.33 0.56
C ILE A 67 -8.89 7.79 -0.37
N SER A 68 -7.69 8.39 -0.40
CA SER A 68 -6.60 7.94 -1.26
C SER A 68 -6.14 6.53 -0.93
N MET A 69 -5.88 6.21 0.34
CA MET A 69 -5.41 4.88 0.75
C MET A 69 -6.51 3.85 0.70
N GLY A 70 -7.76 4.22 1.02
CA GLY A 70 -8.92 3.35 0.88
C GLY A 70 -9.18 2.97 -0.57
N GLY A 71 -9.13 3.94 -1.49
CA GLY A 71 -9.26 3.70 -2.92
C GLY A 71 -8.16 2.78 -3.45
N LEU A 72 -6.90 3.03 -3.07
CA LEU A 72 -5.76 2.19 -3.47
C LEU A 72 -5.87 0.77 -2.91
N ALA A 73 -6.23 0.61 -1.63
CA ALA A 73 -6.42 -0.70 -1.01
C ALA A 73 -7.52 -1.49 -1.72
N ILE A 74 -8.68 -0.87 -2.01
CA ILE A 74 -9.77 -1.54 -2.72
C ILE A 74 -9.34 -1.93 -4.14
N ALA A 75 -8.73 -1.01 -4.89
CA ALA A 75 -8.29 -1.29 -6.26
C ALA A 75 -7.30 -2.46 -6.32
N SER A 76 -6.25 -2.43 -5.49
CA SER A 76 -5.26 -3.50 -5.43
C SER A 76 -5.83 -4.83 -4.93
N LEU A 77 -6.84 -4.80 -4.06
CA LEU A 77 -7.53 -6.02 -3.64
C LEU A 77 -8.37 -6.63 -4.76
N VAL A 78 -9.12 -5.81 -5.52
CA VAL A 78 -9.91 -6.29 -6.65
C VAL A 78 -9.01 -6.92 -7.70
N GLU A 79 -7.93 -6.22 -8.09
CA GLU A 79 -6.95 -6.72 -9.06
C GLU A 79 -6.31 -8.04 -8.61
N PHE A 80 -5.89 -8.12 -7.34
CA PHE A 80 -5.38 -9.36 -6.75
C PHE A 80 -6.40 -10.51 -6.83
N VAL A 81 -7.67 -10.25 -6.51
CA VAL A 81 -8.74 -11.26 -6.56
C VAL A 81 -9.03 -11.70 -8.00
N GLU A 82 -9.06 -10.77 -8.97
CA GLU A 82 -9.24 -11.10 -10.39
C GLU A 82 -8.12 -11.98 -10.92
N ILE A 83 -6.87 -11.67 -10.57
CA ILE A 83 -5.70 -12.48 -10.94
C ILE A 83 -5.75 -13.84 -10.24
N TYR A 84 -6.12 -13.89 -8.96
CA TYR A 84 -6.22 -15.13 -8.20
C TYR A 84 -7.29 -16.08 -8.76
N LEU A 85 -8.41 -15.53 -9.23
CA LEU A 85 -9.50 -16.29 -9.86
C LEU A 85 -9.26 -16.60 -11.35
N GLY A 86 -8.17 -16.09 -11.94
CA GLY A 86 -7.84 -16.30 -13.35
C GLY A 86 -8.79 -15.58 -14.33
N LEU A 87 -9.52 -14.57 -13.85
CA LEU A 87 -10.46 -13.78 -14.65
C LEU A 87 -9.76 -12.62 -15.37
N HIS A 88 -8.55 -12.28 -14.93
CA HIS A 88 -7.78 -11.16 -15.45
C HIS A 88 -7.21 -11.46 -16.84
N LYS A 89 -7.48 -10.59 -17.82
CA LYS A 89 -6.90 -10.68 -19.17
C LYS A 89 -5.51 -10.03 -19.12
N HIS A 90 -4.45 -10.83 -19.19
CA HIS A 90 -3.08 -10.32 -19.30
C HIS A 90 -2.93 -9.34 -20.46
N SER A 91 -2.11 -8.29 -20.26
CA SER A 91 -1.74 -7.38 -21.33
C SER A 91 -1.03 -8.18 -22.44
N PRO A 92 -1.21 -7.80 -23.73
CA PRO A 92 -0.43 -8.37 -24.83
C PRO A 92 1.09 -8.25 -24.64
N GLU A 93 1.56 -7.33 -23.78
CA GLU A 93 2.98 -7.19 -23.41
C GLU A 93 3.46 -8.32 -22.50
N ASP A 94 2.64 -8.77 -21.53
CA ASP A 94 2.96 -9.91 -20.66
C ASP A 94 2.97 -11.22 -21.45
N LEU A 95 2.06 -11.35 -22.42
CA LEU A 95 2.00 -12.48 -23.35
C LEU A 95 3.24 -12.58 -24.24
N LYS A 96 3.86 -11.45 -24.62
CA LYS A 96 5.12 -11.43 -25.37
C LYS A 96 6.29 -11.87 -24.48
N ARG A 97 6.39 -11.36 -23.26
CA ARG A 97 7.46 -11.72 -22.30
C ARG A 97 7.46 -13.22 -21.96
N TYR A 98 6.28 -13.81 -21.78
CA TYR A 98 6.15 -15.26 -21.55
C TYR A 98 6.57 -16.12 -22.75
N LYS A 99 6.45 -15.60 -23.98
CA LYS A 99 6.90 -16.30 -25.19
C LYS A 99 8.42 -16.26 -25.38
N GLU A 100 9.08 -15.21 -24.90
CA GLU A 100 10.54 -15.06 -24.98
C GLU A 100 11.30 -15.86 -23.92
N MET A 101 10.61 -16.29 -22.86
CA MET A 101 11.15 -17.14 -21.80
C MET A 101 11.00 -18.65 -22.06
N LYS A 102 10.46 -19.06 -23.21
CA LYS A 102 10.40 -20.47 -23.68
C LYS A 102 11.49 -20.74 -24.71
#